data_AF-A0A9W8GRV3-F1
#
_entry.id   AF-A0A9W8GRV3-F1
#
_cell.length_a   1.000
_cell.length_b   1.000
_cell.length_c   1.000
_cell.angle_alpha   90.00
_cell.angle_beta   90.00
_cell.angle_gamma   90.00
#
_symmetry.space_group_name_H-M   'P 1'
#
loop_
_entity.id
_entity.type
_entity.pdbx_description
1 polymer ?
#
loop_
_entity_poly.entity_id
_entity_poly.type
_entity_poly.pdbx_seq_one_letter_code
_entity_poly.pdbx_strand_id
1 'polypeptide(L)'
;MNTEPAHIDRDRLYTDLQYRFDYVSQFIGFTEADQEYIHKSASVVTGLVPTIVDAVYDKLSNYDATWMHFSQDQDGLQIREPAENRETTPVSMGSEAIKFRKV
;
A
#
# COMPACT_ATOMS: atom_id res chain seq x y z
N MET A 1 -23.95 -4.05 22.51
CA MET A 1 -24.04 -3.61 21.10
C MET A 1 -24.64 -2.23 21.10
N ASN A 2 -23.96 -1.23 20.51
CA ASN A 2 -24.57 0.09 20.32
C ASN A 2 -25.66 -0.05 19.26
N THR A 3 -26.89 0.29 19.63
CA THR A 3 -28.10 0.04 18.84
C THR A 3 -28.48 1.19 17.90
N GLU A 4 -27.73 2.30 17.93
CA GLU A 4 -27.97 3.48 17.09
C GLU A 4 -26.77 3.76 16.18
N PRO A 5 -26.99 4.20 14.92
CA PRO A 5 -25.93 4.55 14.00
C PRO A 5 -25.13 5.75 14.52
N ALA A 6 -23.80 5.65 14.48
CA ALA A 6 -22.92 6.74 14.88
C ALA A 6 -23.12 7.96 13.96
N HIS A 7 -23.27 9.15 14.54
CA HIS A 7 -23.30 10.39 13.77
C HIS A 7 -21.89 10.72 13.27
N ILE A 8 -21.77 10.97 11.97
CA ILE A 8 -20.50 11.34 11.31
C ILE A 8 -20.64 12.74 10.70
N ASP A 9 -19.72 13.62 11.06
CA ASP A 9 -19.57 14.95 10.45
C ASP A 9 -18.73 14.82 9.17
N ARG A 10 -19.38 15.07 8.03
CA ARG A 10 -18.76 14.89 6.71
C ARG A 10 -17.62 15.86 6.46
N ASP A 11 -17.72 17.11 6.91
CA ASP A 11 -16.71 18.12 6.62
C ASP A 11 -15.42 17.80 7.37
N ARG A 12 -15.55 17.35 8.62
CA ARG A 12 -14.41 16.91 9.44
C ARG A 12 -13.68 15.71 8.87
N LEU A 13 -14.33 14.82 8.11
CA LEU A 13 -13.63 13.75 7.40
C LEU A 13 -12.58 14.30 6.43
N TYR A 14 -12.79 15.49 5.87
CA TYR A 14 -11.86 16.10 4.91
C TYR A 14 -10.89 17.09 5.54
N THR A 15 -11.23 17.70 6.69
CA THR A 15 -10.44 18.77 7.32
C THR A 15 -9.72 18.36 8.61
N ASP A 16 -10.07 17.23 9.22
CA ASP A 16 -9.52 16.76 10.50
C ASP A 16 -8.97 15.33 10.34
N LEU A 17 -7.64 15.22 10.36
CA LEU A 17 -6.94 13.95 10.16
C LEU A 17 -7.27 12.94 11.26
N GLN A 18 -7.30 13.38 12.52
CA GLN A 18 -7.58 12.49 13.65
C GLN A 18 -9.02 11.98 13.56
N TYR A 19 -9.97 12.85 13.25
CA TYR A 19 -11.37 12.46 13.07
C TYR A 19 -11.56 11.44 11.94
N ARG A 20 -10.86 11.61 10.81
CA ARG A 20 -10.86 10.63 9.72
C ARG A 20 -10.29 9.29 10.18
N PHE A 21 -9.17 9.31 10.89
CA PHE A 21 -8.54 8.10 11.41
C PHE A 21 -9.48 7.37 12.38
N ASP A 22 -10.07 8.07 13.34
CA ASP A 22 -10.97 7.49 14.35
C ASP A 22 -12.21 6.86 13.69
N TYR A 23 -12.81 7.56 12.71
CA TYR A 23 -13.94 7.04 11.94
C TYR A 23 -13.58 5.74 11.21
N VAL A 24 -12.49 5.73 10.43
CA VAL A 24 -12.11 4.55 9.63
C VAL A 24 -11.71 3.40 10.54
N SER A 25 -10.93 3.68 11.59
CA SER A 25 -10.52 2.68 12.57
C SER A 25 -11.72 2.03 13.24
N GLN A 26 -12.70 2.83 13.68
CA GLN A 26 -13.93 2.31 14.26
C GLN A 26 -14.75 1.51 13.23
N PHE A 27 -14.87 2.01 11.99
CA PHE A 27 -15.66 1.38 10.94
C PHE A 27 -15.15 -0.01 10.56
N ILE A 28 -13.82 -0.20 10.47
CA ILE A 28 -13.21 -1.50 10.17
C ILE A 28 -13.01 -2.36 11.43
N GLY A 29 -13.35 -1.84 12.61
CA GLY A 29 -13.15 -2.53 13.88
C GLY A 29 -11.68 -2.66 14.29
N PHE A 30 -10.82 -1.72 13.89
CA PHE A 30 -9.42 -1.67 14.28
C PHE A 30 -9.28 -1.16 15.73
N THR A 31 -8.77 -2.01 16.60
CA THR A 31 -8.68 -1.77 18.04
C THR A 31 -7.22 -1.76 18.53
N GLU A 32 -7.02 -1.44 19.81
CA GLU A 32 -5.71 -1.56 20.46
C GLU A 32 -5.18 -3.01 20.45
N ALA A 33 -6.07 -4.00 20.54
CA ALA A 33 -5.68 -5.39 20.45
C ALA A 33 -5.10 -5.73 19.06
N ASP A 34 -5.69 -5.20 17.99
CA ASP A 34 -5.17 -5.37 16.63
C ASP A 34 -3.78 -4.76 16.48
N GLN A 35 -3.57 -3.56 17.04
CA GLN A 35 -2.25 -2.92 17.08
C GLN A 35 -1.22 -3.77 17.83
N GLU A 36 -1.59 -4.33 18.97
CA GLU A 36 -0.72 -5.22 19.75
C GLU A 36 -0.36 -6.48 18.95
N TYR A 37 -1.34 -7.11 18.30
CA TYR A 37 -1.10 -8.30 17.48
C TYR A 37 -0.26 -8.00 16.23
N ILE A 38 -0.47 -6.85 15.57
CA ILE A 38 0.37 -6.43 14.44
C ILE A 38 1.82 -6.27 14.89
N HIS A 39 2.08 -5.60 16.02
CA HIS A 39 3.44 -5.47 16.54
C HIS A 39 4.06 -6.83 16.89
N LYS A 40 3.30 -7.71 17.55
CA LYS A 40 3.76 -9.07 17.86
C LYS A 40 4.01 -9.92 16.62
N SER A 41 3.31 -9.66 15.51
CA SER A 41 3.51 -10.38 14.26
C SER A 41 4.88 -10.12 13.62
N ALA A 42 5.53 -9.00 13.96
CA ALA A 42 6.80 -8.61 13.36
C ALA A 42 7.87 -9.71 13.48
N SER A 43 8.00 -10.34 14.65
CA SER A 43 8.99 -11.42 14.83
C SER A 43 8.71 -12.67 14.00
N VAL A 44 7.47 -12.88 13.59
CA VAL A 44 7.06 -14.01 12.74
C VAL A 44 7.27 -13.67 11.27
N VAL A 45 6.94 -12.44 10.87
CA VAL A 45 6.92 -12.03 9.46
C VAL A 45 8.28 -11.57 8.95
N THR A 46 9.15 -11.01 9.81
CA THR A 46 10.41 -10.36 9.39
C THR A 46 11.29 -11.26 8.50
N GLY A 47 11.46 -12.52 8.85
CA GLY A 47 12.27 -13.46 8.05
C GLY A 47 11.61 -13.89 6.73
N LEU A 48 10.30 -13.69 6.59
CA LEU A 48 9.50 -14.04 5.41
C LEU A 48 9.29 -12.86 4.46
N VAL A 49 9.71 -11.64 4.83
CA VAL A 49 9.50 -10.42 4.04
C VAL A 49 9.93 -10.60 2.58
N PRO A 50 11.13 -11.13 2.24
CA PRO A 50 11.52 -11.30 0.84
C PRO A 50 10.55 -12.20 0.06
N THR A 51 10.14 -13.33 0.65
CA THR A 51 9.21 -14.28 0.03
C THR A 51 7.81 -13.70 -0.16
N ILE A 52 7.31 -12.95 0.84
CA ILE A 52 6.01 -12.29 0.75
C ILE A 52 6.03 -11.21 -0.33
N VAL A 53 7.10 -10.41 -0.37
CA VAL A 53 7.30 -9.38 -1.41
C VAL A 53 7.31 -10.03 -2.79
N ASP A 54 8.08 -11.11 -2.99
CA ASP A 54 8.08 -11.81 -4.28
C ASP A 54 6.69 -12.28 -4.70
N ALA A 55 5.96 -12.94 -3.80
CA ALA A 55 4.60 -13.43 -4.07
C ALA A 55 3.62 -12.28 -4.41
N VAL A 56 3.75 -11.12 -3.76
CA VAL A 56 2.92 -9.94 -4.05
C VAL A 56 3.23 -9.39 -5.45
N TYR A 57 4.50 -9.25 -5.81
CA TYR A 57 4.89 -8.75 -7.13
C TYR A 57 4.45 -9.71 -8.25
N ASP A 58 4.62 -11.02 -8.05
CA ASP A 58 4.11 -12.03 -8.98
C ASP A 58 2.60 -11.86 -9.18
N LYS A 59 1.84 -11.65 -8.09
CA LYS A 59 0.40 -11.41 -8.18
C LYS A 59 0.06 -10.14 -8.94
N LEU A 60 0.70 -9.01 -8.61
CA LEU A 60 0.43 -7.70 -9.22
C LEU A 60 0.78 -7.67 -10.71
N SER A 61 1.83 -8.39 -11.14
CA SER A 61 2.21 -8.47 -12.56
C SER A 61 1.16 -9.16 -13.45
N ASN A 62 0.18 -9.86 -12.87
CA ASN A 62 -0.92 -10.45 -13.61
C ASN A 62 -2.03 -9.45 -13.99
N TYR A 63 -1.98 -8.21 -13.48
CA TYR A 63 -3.00 -7.19 -13.70
C TYR A 63 -2.35 -5.90 -14.18
N ASP A 64 -2.51 -5.62 -15.47
CA ASP A 64 -1.94 -4.46 -16.18
C ASP A 64 -2.27 -3.12 -15.50
N ALA A 65 -3.53 -2.92 -15.10
CA ALA A 65 -4.00 -1.70 -14.44
C ALA A 65 -3.22 -1.36 -13.17
N THR A 66 -2.76 -2.36 -12.41
CA THR A 66 -1.90 -2.15 -11.24
C THR A 66 -0.43 -2.13 -11.60
N TRP A 67 -0.03 -2.94 -12.58
CA TRP A 67 1.37 -3.13 -12.93
C TRP A 67 1.98 -1.93 -13.67
N MET A 68 1.17 -1.23 -14.48
CA MET A 68 1.63 -0.05 -15.23
C MET A 68 2.15 1.08 -14.34
N HIS A 69 1.66 1.20 -13.11
CA HIS A 69 2.13 2.23 -12.16
C HIS A 69 3.57 2.01 -11.68
N PHE A 70 4.13 0.80 -11.85
CA PHE A 70 5.52 0.50 -11.49
C PHE A 70 6.54 1.05 -12.50
N SER A 71 6.11 1.62 -13.64
CA SER A 71 7.00 2.25 -14.63
C SER A 71 7.47 3.65 -14.21
N GLN A 72 6.87 4.20 -13.16
CA GLN A 72 7.12 5.55 -12.69
C GLN A 72 8.41 5.63 -11.84
N ASP A 73 9.06 6.80 -11.93
CA ASP A 73 10.18 7.19 -11.08
C ASP A 73 9.81 7.06 -9.61
N GLN A 74 10.82 6.78 -8.79
CA GLN A 74 10.71 6.85 -7.33
C GLN A 74 11.76 7.81 -6.81
N ASP A 75 11.54 8.33 -5.60
CA ASP A 75 12.57 9.08 -4.91
C ASP A 75 13.84 8.21 -4.78
N GLY A 76 14.93 8.67 -5.38
CA GLY A 76 16.20 7.91 -5.46
C GLY A 76 16.37 7.04 -6.71
N LEU A 77 15.37 6.92 -7.60
CA LEU A 77 15.46 6.21 -8.88
C LEU A 77 14.78 7.01 -10.01
N GLN A 78 15.59 7.56 -10.91
CA GLN A 78 15.11 8.12 -12.17
C GLN A 78 15.23 7.09 -13.29
N ILE A 79 14.09 6.60 -13.77
CA ILE A 79 14.00 5.78 -14.96
C ILE A 79 14.10 6.76 -16.14
N ARG A 80 15.20 6.66 -16.89
CA ARG A 80 15.63 7.62 -17.94
C ARG A 80 14.74 7.63 -19.20
N GLU A 81 13.45 7.39 -19.06
CA GLU A 81 12.48 7.49 -20.16
C GLU A 81 11.79 8.86 -20.10
N PRO A 82 11.71 9.58 -21.24
CA PRO A 82 10.91 10.81 -21.37
C PRO A 82 9.48 10.58 -20.88
N ALA A 83 8.88 11.57 -20.20
CA ALA A 83 7.56 11.44 -19.58
C ALA A 83 6.47 10.93 -20.54
N GLU A 84 6.58 11.28 -21.81
CA GLU A 84 5.71 10.87 -22.93
C GLU A 84 5.77 9.37 -23.27
N ASN A 85 6.84 8.65 -22.91
CA ASN A 85 6.95 7.21 -23.13
C ASN A 85 6.64 6.36 -21.88
N ARG A 86 6.54 6.96 -20.68
CA ARG A 86 6.46 6.24 -19.39
C ARG A 86 5.22 5.36 -19.23
N GLU A 87 4.10 5.73 -19.85
CA GLU A 87 2.88 4.92 -19.84
C GLU A 87 2.99 3.67 -20.74
N THR A 88 3.89 3.70 -21.71
CA THR A 88 4.04 2.65 -22.74
C THR A 88 5.22 1.72 -22.50
N THR A 89 6.16 2.08 -21.63
CA THR A 89 7.33 1.24 -21.31
C THR A 89 6.87 0.00 -20.54
N PRO A 90 6.99 -1.22 -21.11
CA PRO A 90 6.56 -2.43 -20.43
C PRO A 90 7.45 -2.67 -19.21
N VAL A 91 6.85 -2.69 -18.02
CA VAL A 91 7.54 -3.14 -16.81
C VAL A 91 7.55 -4.65 -16.82
N SER A 92 8.69 -5.25 -16.53
CA SER A 92 8.84 -6.70 -16.35
C SER A 92 9.41 -6.95 -14.97
N MET A 93 9.30 -8.18 -14.47
CA MET A 93 9.88 -8.56 -13.18
C MET A 93 11.40 -8.32 -13.11
N GLY A 94 12.08 -8.28 -14.27
CA GLY A 94 13.51 -8.01 -14.38
C GLY A 94 13.90 -6.54 -14.51
N SER A 95 12.93 -5.63 -14.63
CA SER A 95 13.16 -4.19 -14.80
C SER A 95 13.85 -3.58 -13.58
N GLU A 96 14.72 -2.59 -13.78
CA GLU A 96 15.44 -1.90 -12.69
C GLU A 96 14.48 -1.31 -11.64
N ALA A 97 13.34 -0.80 -12.11
CA ALA A 97 12.24 -0.32 -11.28
C ALA A 97 11.77 -1.33 -10.23
N ILE A 98 11.66 -2.61 -10.60
CA ILE A 98 11.18 -3.67 -9.72
C ILE A 98 12.32 -4.14 -8.80
N LYS A 99 13.54 -4.28 -9.33
CA LYS A 99 14.71 -4.64 -8.54
C LYS A 99 14.97 -3.63 -7.41
N PHE A 100 14.84 -2.34 -7.68
CA PHE A 100 15.01 -1.27 -6.69
C PHE A 100 13.98 -1.31 -5.55
N ARG A 101 12.78 -1.85 -5.79
CA ARG A 101 11.71 -1.93 -4.78
C ARG A 101 11.72 -3.23 -3.95
N LYS A 102 12.48 -4.24 -4.38
CA LYS A 102 12.63 -5.51 -3.67
C LYS A 102 13.89 -5.57 -2.77
N VAL A 103 14.63 -4.47 -2.68
CA VAL A 103 15.89 -4.36 -1.90
C VAL A 103 15.63 -4.24 -0.41
#